data_AF-A0A5E7XW60-F1
#
_entry.id   AF-A0A5E7XW60-F1
#
_cell.length_a   1.000
_cell.length_b   1.000
_cell.length_c   1.000
_cell.angle_alpha   90.00
_cell.angle_beta   90.00
_cell.angle_gamma   90.00
#
_symmetry.space_group_name_H-M   'P 1'
#
loop_
_entity.id
_entity.type
_entity.pdbx_description
1 polymer ?
#
loop_
_entity_poly.entity_id
_entity_poly.type
_entity_poly.pdbx_seq_one_letter_code
_entity_poly.pdbx_strand_id
1 'polypeptide(L)'
;MLMSLFNPYGGISEDTCLEVKVTSEQLETSIKDAATCKALATMNDLKENYGHSIPGNPSDLWDWCLDQPQSVLLDLLAYAAARSVNALQLGHYERRKQRAHADRLAQALAFDMTQWFEATADSYFGRVSKTGIEQAIIEAKGADFAAGVSGMKKADAAAYAERQLAGTGWLPALVRIAPTAEQLREQMADAGGTDPDECPFDLDDATEIENQQFPEAAA
;
A
#
# COMPACT_ATOMS: atom_id res chain seq x y z
N MET A 1 -0.16 19.00 19.81
CA MET A 1 0.20 18.31 18.55
C MET A 1 1.51 17.51 18.63
N LEU A 2 2.67 18.13 18.88
CA LEU A 2 3.96 17.42 18.87
C LEU A 2 4.15 16.52 20.09
N MET A 3 3.83 17.00 21.29
CA MET A 3 3.98 16.21 22.52
C MET A 3 3.15 14.92 22.53
N SER A 4 1.95 14.91 21.91
CA SER A 4 1.13 13.70 21.80
C SER A 4 1.72 12.64 20.86
N LEU A 5 2.64 13.01 19.96
CA LEU A 5 3.37 12.06 19.11
C LEU A 5 4.51 11.38 19.87
N PHE A 6 5.08 12.07 20.86
CA PHE A 6 6.17 11.55 21.69
C PHE A 6 5.66 10.84 22.95
N ASN A 7 4.50 11.25 23.48
CA ASN A 7 3.90 10.71 24.70
C ASN A 7 2.43 10.26 24.48
N PRO A 8 2.16 8.96 24.26
CA PRO A 8 0.81 8.44 24.03
C PRO A 8 -0.10 8.47 25.27
N TYR A 9 0.46 8.75 26.46
CA TYR A 9 -0.27 8.87 27.73
C TYR A 9 -0.48 10.32 28.19
N GLY A 10 -0.10 11.31 27.38
CA GLY A 10 -0.28 12.72 27.71
C GLY A 10 -1.75 13.13 27.66
N GLY A 11 -2.29 13.57 28.80
CA GLY A 11 -3.61 14.19 28.89
C GLY A 11 -3.74 15.45 28.01
N ILE A 12 -4.98 15.95 27.87
CA ILE A 12 -5.29 17.20 27.18
C ILE A 12 -4.44 18.32 27.83
N SER A 13 -3.40 18.82 27.17
CA SER A 13 -2.65 19.96 27.70
C SER A 13 -3.51 21.21 27.49
N GLU A 14 -3.99 21.80 28.58
CA GLU A 14 -4.71 23.09 28.57
C GLU A 14 -3.77 24.28 28.28
N ASP A 15 -2.48 24.02 28.08
CA ASP A 15 -1.41 25.03 27.95
C ASP A 15 -1.28 25.66 26.56
N THR A 16 -2.13 25.30 25.58
CA THR A 16 -2.01 25.79 24.19
C THR A 16 -3.35 26.21 23.59
N CYS A 17 -3.35 27.36 22.90
CA CYS A 17 -4.50 27.83 22.13
C CYS A 17 -4.68 27.11 20.78
N LEU A 18 -3.78 26.19 20.43
CA LEU A 18 -3.81 25.44 19.16
C LEU A 18 -4.47 24.05 19.34
N GLU A 19 -5.70 23.91 18.85
CA GLU A 19 -6.48 22.66 18.93
C GLU A 19 -6.19 21.66 17.79
N VAL A 20 -4.91 21.41 17.48
CA VAL A 20 -4.52 20.41 16.47
C VAL A 20 -4.16 19.07 17.13
N LYS A 21 -4.96 18.04 16.83
CA LYS A 21 -4.75 16.67 17.29
C LYS A 21 -4.39 15.74 16.12
N VAL A 22 -3.28 15.03 16.26
CA VAL A 22 -2.90 13.94 15.37
C VAL A 22 -3.25 12.62 16.03
N THR A 23 -3.92 11.74 15.29
CA THR A 23 -4.17 10.36 15.69
C THR A 23 -3.27 9.42 14.91
N SER A 24 -2.78 8.38 15.59
CA SER A 24 -1.90 7.37 15.01
C SER A 24 -2.31 6.01 15.58
N GLU A 25 -2.29 4.96 14.76
CA GLU A 25 -2.58 3.60 15.22
C GLU A 25 -1.30 2.93 15.69
N GLN A 26 -1.39 2.16 16.77
CA GLN A 26 -0.25 1.45 17.32
C GLN A 26 -0.04 0.12 16.59
N LEU A 27 0.88 0.13 15.64
CA LEU A 27 1.16 -1.03 14.76
C LEU A 27 1.82 -2.21 15.47
N GLU A 28 2.50 -1.96 16.59
CA GLU A 28 3.22 -2.98 17.38
C GLU A 28 2.29 -4.10 17.87
N THR A 29 1.02 -3.76 18.14
CA THR A 29 0.00 -4.74 18.57
C THR A 29 -0.52 -5.60 17.42
N SER A 30 -0.37 -5.12 16.18
CA SER A 30 -0.90 -5.75 14.97
C SER A 30 0.17 -6.51 14.18
N ILE A 31 1.45 -6.34 14.53
CA ILE A 31 2.59 -6.98 13.87
C ILE A 31 3.22 -7.96 14.84
N LYS A 32 3.24 -9.24 14.45
CA LYS A 32 3.77 -10.33 15.29
C LYS A 32 5.23 -10.13 15.70
N ASP A 33 6.03 -9.56 14.81
CA ASP A 33 7.43 -9.26 15.06
C ASP A 33 7.73 -7.82 14.62
N ALA A 34 7.42 -6.88 15.51
CA ALA A 34 7.59 -5.45 15.25
C ALA A 34 9.07 -5.06 15.14
N ALA A 35 9.96 -5.81 15.79
CA ALA A 35 11.40 -5.52 15.84
C ALA A 35 12.10 -5.78 14.50
N THR A 36 11.63 -6.75 13.71
CA THR A 36 12.18 -7.04 12.37
C THR A 36 11.57 -6.16 11.27
N CYS A 37 10.58 -5.32 11.58
CA CYS A 37 9.99 -4.41 10.62
C CYS A 37 10.87 -3.17 10.43
N LYS A 38 11.62 -3.13 9.33
CA LYS A 38 12.50 -2.01 8.94
C LYS A 38 11.80 -0.64 9.00
N ALA A 39 10.57 -0.55 8.52
CA ALA A 39 9.79 0.69 8.52
C ALA A 39 9.48 1.18 9.94
N LEU A 40 9.12 0.28 10.86
CA LEU A 40 8.88 0.63 12.26
C LEU A 40 10.16 1.06 12.96
N ALA A 41 11.26 0.31 12.76
CA ALA A 41 12.55 0.68 13.31
C ALA A 41 12.96 2.09 12.87
N THR A 42 12.89 2.39 11.57
CA THR A 42 13.22 3.72 11.03
C THR A 42 12.33 4.83 11.61
N MET A 43 11.03 4.56 11.78
CA MET A 43 10.10 5.52 12.39
C MET A 43 10.38 5.76 13.88
N ASN A 44 10.83 4.73 14.60
CA ASN A 44 11.24 4.85 15.99
C ASN A 44 12.57 5.60 16.12
N ASP A 45 13.54 5.33 15.25
CA ASP A 45 14.81 6.07 15.20
C ASP A 45 14.56 7.57 14.95
N LEU A 46 13.66 7.91 14.02
CA LEU A 46 13.23 9.30 13.80
C LEU A 46 12.59 9.89 15.06
N LYS A 47 11.72 9.13 15.75
CA LYS A 47 11.09 9.57 16.99
C LYS A 47 12.14 9.89 18.06
N GLU A 48 13.13 9.02 18.24
CA GLU A 48 14.20 9.19 19.22
C GLU A 48 15.09 10.38 18.87
N ASN A 49 15.48 10.52 17.60
CA ASN A 49 16.27 11.65 17.12
C ASN A 49 15.59 13.01 17.38
N TYR A 50 14.29 13.12 17.08
CA TYR A 50 13.52 14.32 17.43
C TYR A 50 13.36 14.47 18.94
N GLY A 51 13.18 13.38 19.68
CA GLY A 51 13.08 13.38 21.15
C GLY A 51 14.33 13.92 21.85
N HIS A 52 15.51 13.76 21.26
CA HIS A 52 16.75 14.37 21.78
C HIS A 52 16.85 15.88 21.52
N SER A 53 16.17 16.36 20.48
CA SER A 53 16.24 17.76 20.06
C SER A 53 15.14 18.63 20.68
N ILE A 54 13.98 18.03 20.93
CA ILE A 54 12.79 18.70 21.44
C ILE A 54 12.87 18.79 22.98
N PRO A 55 12.54 19.94 23.59
CA PRO A 55 12.52 20.09 25.03
C PRO A 55 11.48 19.17 25.68
N GLY A 56 11.84 18.50 26.78
CA GLY A 56 10.93 17.59 27.49
C GLY A 56 9.80 18.28 28.25
N ASN A 57 9.93 19.58 28.53
CA ASN A 57 8.93 20.38 29.23
C ASN A 57 8.02 21.11 28.22
N PRO A 58 6.68 20.91 28.26
CA PRO A 58 5.75 21.51 27.31
C PRO A 58 5.79 23.05 27.25
N SER A 59 6.08 23.73 28.37
CA SER A 59 6.13 25.21 28.40
C SER A 59 7.25 25.77 27.52
N ASP A 60 8.32 25.00 27.31
CA ASP A 60 9.54 25.46 26.64
C ASP A 60 9.49 25.18 25.12
N LEU A 61 8.47 24.44 24.67
CA LEU A 61 8.34 24.01 23.28
C LEU A 61 8.11 25.18 22.32
N TRP A 62 7.32 26.18 22.73
CA TRP A 62 6.97 27.31 21.86
C TRP A 62 8.20 28.15 21.54
N ASP A 63 8.97 28.51 22.56
CA ASP A 63 10.20 29.29 22.41
C ASP A 63 11.24 28.51 21.61
N TRP A 64 11.40 27.22 21.87
CA TRP A 64 12.28 26.36 21.07
C TRP A 64 11.91 26.36 19.58
N CYS A 65 10.62 26.28 19.25
CA CYS A 65 10.14 26.33 17.87
C CYS A 65 10.47 27.68 17.19
N LEU A 66 10.38 28.79 17.93
CA LEU A 66 10.71 30.12 17.39
C LEU A 66 12.20 30.27 17.07
N ASP A 67 13.07 29.55 17.80
CA ASP A 67 14.51 29.56 17.60
C ASP A 67 14.98 28.60 16.48
N GLN A 68 14.13 27.70 16.01
CA GLN A 68 14.50 26.72 14.97
C GLN A 68 14.44 27.30 13.56
N PRO A 69 15.32 26.84 12.64
CA PRO A 69 15.17 27.15 11.22
C PRO A 69 13.89 26.51 10.65
N GLN A 70 13.31 27.17 9.65
CA GLN A 70 12.06 26.71 9.03
C GLN A 70 12.13 25.27 8.50
N SER A 71 13.29 24.81 8.01
CA SER A 71 13.46 23.44 7.54
C SER A 71 13.20 22.42 8.65
N VAL A 72 13.70 22.65 9.87
CA VAL A 72 13.50 21.75 11.01
C VAL A 72 12.02 21.71 11.41
N LEU A 73 11.34 22.86 11.39
CA LEU A 73 9.90 22.92 11.66
C LEU A 73 9.08 22.16 10.61
N LEU A 74 9.46 22.26 9.34
CA LEU A 74 8.82 21.52 8.25
C LEU A 74 9.09 20.02 8.34
N ASP A 75 10.30 19.60 8.68
CA ASP A 75 10.65 18.19 8.86
C ASP A 75 9.85 17.58 10.02
N LEU A 76 9.71 18.32 11.11
CA LEU A 76 8.91 17.89 12.26
C LEU A 76 7.41 17.83 11.94
N LEU A 77 6.91 18.79 11.16
CA LEU A 77 5.53 18.77 10.65
C LEU A 77 5.31 17.60 9.68
N ALA A 78 6.27 17.31 8.81
CA ALA A 78 6.22 16.19 7.88
C ALA A 78 6.22 14.85 8.64
N TYR A 79 7.05 14.72 9.68
CA TYR A 79 7.04 13.55 10.56
C TYR A 79 5.68 13.39 11.26
N ALA A 80 5.11 14.47 11.81
CA ALA A 80 3.79 14.47 12.42
C ALA A 80 2.69 14.05 11.43
N ALA A 81 2.73 14.57 10.21
CA ALA A 81 1.80 14.23 9.15
C ALA A 81 1.95 12.76 8.73
N ALA A 82 3.18 12.26 8.56
CA ALA A 82 3.46 10.87 8.20
C ALA A 82 2.90 9.88 9.23
N ARG A 83 3.03 10.18 10.53
CA ARG A 83 2.45 9.38 11.63
C ARG A 83 0.92 9.34 11.63
N SER A 84 0.27 10.31 10.97
CA SER A 84 -1.18 10.38 10.84
C SER A 84 -1.75 9.55 9.66
N VAL A 85 -0.88 9.12 8.74
CA VAL A 85 -1.29 8.34 7.57
C VAL A 85 -1.74 6.95 8.03
N ASN A 86 -3.02 6.64 7.80
CA ASN A 86 -3.62 5.40 8.29
C ASN A 86 -4.37 4.66 7.18
N ALA A 87 -3.66 3.72 6.57
CA ALA A 87 -4.12 2.86 5.48
C ALA A 87 -4.33 1.39 5.90
N LEU A 88 -4.50 1.12 7.20
CA LEU A 88 -4.55 -0.25 7.71
C LEU A 88 -5.74 -1.05 7.17
N GLN A 89 -5.49 -2.32 6.90
CA GLN A 89 -6.50 -3.32 6.59
C GLN A 89 -6.62 -4.28 7.77
N LEU A 90 -7.70 -4.13 8.53
CA LEU A 90 -8.06 -5.00 9.65
C LEU A 90 -9.26 -5.86 9.25
N GLY A 91 -9.37 -7.08 9.78
CA GLY A 91 -10.33 -8.08 9.33
C GLY A 91 -11.81 -7.66 9.38
N HIS A 92 -12.18 -6.77 10.30
CA HIS A 92 -13.55 -6.27 10.46
C HIS A 92 -13.75 -4.83 9.97
N TYR A 93 -12.68 -4.16 9.50
CA TYR A 93 -12.72 -2.73 9.21
C TYR A 93 -12.12 -2.44 7.84
N GLU A 94 -12.98 -2.31 6.84
CA GLU A 94 -12.56 -2.18 5.45
C GLU A 94 -12.39 -0.71 5.04
N ARG A 95 -11.17 -0.18 5.19
CA ARG A 95 -10.79 1.20 4.81
C ARG A 95 -10.51 1.38 3.31
N ARG A 96 -11.38 0.89 2.42
CA ARG A 96 -11.11 0.91 0.95
C ARG A 96 -10.80 2.31 0.43
N LYS A 97 -11.60 3.31 0.80
CA LYS A 97 -11.41 4.70 0.35
C LYS A 97 -10.10 5.29 0.86
N GLN A 98 -9.78 5.08 2.14
CA GLN A 98 -8.53 5.58 2.74
C GLN A 98 -7.31 4.91 2.11
N ARG A 99 -7.37 3.62 1.78
CA ARG A 99 -6.30 2.93 1.05
C ARG A 99 -6.11 3.48 -0.35
N ALA A 100 -7.18 3.71 -1.11
CA ALA A 100 -7.09 4.35 -2.42
C ALA A 100 -6.48 5.77 -2.34
N HIS A 101 -6.74 6.51 -1.25
CA HIS A 101 -6.06 7.77 -0.99
C HIS A 101 -4.58 7.59 -0.63
N ALA A 102 -4.23 6.56 0.14
CA ALA A 102 -2.85 6.23 0.45
C ALA A 102 -2.07 5.81 -0.79
N ASP A 103 -2.69 5.07 -1.73
CA ASP A 103 -2.10 4.75 -3.03
C ASP A 103 -1.75 6.03 -3.81
N ARG A 104 -2.68 6.99 -3.88
CA ARG A 104 -2.42 8.30 -4.51
C ARG A 104 -1.30 9.07 -3.84
N LEU A 105 -1.22 9.04 -2.51
CA LEU A 105 -0.14 9.67 -1.76
C LEU A 105 1.21 9.00 -2.08
N ALA A 106 1.25 7.67 -2.08
CA ALA A 106 2.44 6.89 -2.41
C ALA A 106 2.90 7.15 -3.85
N GLN A 107 1.96 7.23 -4.80
CA GLN A 107 2.24 7.61 -6.19
C GLN A 107 2.84 9.02 -6.30
N ALA A 108 2.24 10.01 -5.62
CA ALA A 108 2.72 11.39 -5.63
C ALA A 108 4.14 11.53 -5.06
N LEU A 109 4.51 10.66 -4.12
CA LEU A 109 5.85 10.60 -3.53
C LEU A 109 6.82 9.69 -4.29
N ALA A 110 6.39 9.08 -5.41
CA ALA A 110 7.12 8.04 -6.12
C ALA A 110 7.66 6.94 -5.16
N PHE A 111 6.81 6.53 -4.21
CA PHE A 111 7.20 5.65 -3.12
C PHE A 111 7.46 4.22 -3.61
N ASP A 112 8.64 3.69 -3.30
CA ASP A 112 9.04 2.35 -3.68
C ASP A 112 8.91 1.38 -2.50
N MET A 113 7.88 0.53 -2.53
CA MET A 113 7.61 -0.45 -1.48
C MET A 113 8.68 -1.55 -1.38
N THR A 114 9.47 -1.80 -2.42
CA THR A 114 10.51 -2.84 -2.41
C THR A 114 11.66 -2.49 -1.46
N GLN A 115 11.84 -1.21 -1.15
CA GLN A 115 12.85 -0.74 -0.19
C GLN A 115 12.46 -1.00 1.27
N TRP A 116 11.17 -1.23 1.53
CA TRP A 116 10.59 -1.33 2.87
C TRP A 116 10.05 -2.72 3.20
N PHE A 117 9.76 -3.54 2.19
CA PHE A 117 9.22 -4.87 2.35
C PHE A 117 9.93 -5.88 1.46
N GLU A 118 10.39 -6.98 2.06
CA GLU A 118 10.89 -8.15 1.37
C GLU A 118 10.09 -9.37 1.82
N ALA A 119 9.63 -10.18 0.86
CA ALA A 119 8.89 -11.40 1.14
C ALA A 119 9.86 -12.52 1.55
N THR A 120 9.90 -12.83 2.84
CA THR A 120 10.71 -13.91 3.43
C THR A 120 9.82 -14.97 4.06
N ALA A 121 10.42 -16.08 4.48
CA ALA A 121 9.73 -17.12 5.24
C ALA A 121 9.11 -16.55 6.53
N ASP A 122 9.80 -15.64 7.22
CA ASP A 122 9.33 -15.07 8.48
C ASP A 122 8.34 -13.89 8.28
N SER A 123 8.52 -13.09 7.23
CA SER A 123 7.70 -11.92 6.96
C SER A 123 6.37 -12.27 6.30
N TYR A 124 6.37 -13.20 5.33
CA TYR A 124 5.21 -13.48 4.47
C TYR A 124 4.94 -14.98 4.25
N PHE A 125 5.90 -15.75 3.73
CA PHE A 125 5.62 -17.10 3.23
C PHE A 125 5.23 -18.10 4.33
N GLY A 126 5.73 -17.92 5.56
CA GLY A 126 5.30 -18.70 6.72
C GLY A 126 3.84 -18.43 7.12
N ARG A 127 3.28 -17.28 6.73
CA ARG A 127 1.95 -16.81 7.12
C ARG A 127 0.86 -17.19 6.12
N VAL A 128 1.19 -17.32 4.84
CA VAL A 128 0.24 -17.73 3.79
C VAL A 128 0.07 -19.25 3.73
N SER A 129 -0.95 -19.71 3.00
CA SER A 129 -1.13 -21.14 2.68
C SER A 129 -0.07 -21.61 1.69
N LYS A 130 0.14 -22.93 1.60
CA LYS A 130 1.03 -23.51 0.59
C LYS A 130 0.62 -23.13 -0.84
N THR A 131 -0.69 -23.11 -1.12
CA THR A 131 -1.24 -22.62 -2.38
C THR A 131 -0.91 -21.15 -2.64
N GLY A 132 -0.91 -20.29 -1.61
CA GLY A 132 -0.48 -18.90 -1.73
C GLY A 132 1.02 -18.76 -2.04
N ILE A 133 1.86 -19.64 -1.49
CA ILE A 133 3.30 -19.70 -1.81
C ILE A 133 3.50 -20.09 -3.28
N GLU A 134 2.77 -21.10 -3.75
CA GLU A 134 2.80 -21.53 -5.16
C GLU A 134 2.40 -20.38 -6.09
N GLN A 135 1.30 -19.69 -5.80
CA GLN A 135 0.86 -18.54 -6.61
C GLN A 135 1.87 -17.40 -6.64
N ALA A 136 2.53 -17.10 -5.51
CA ALA A 136 3.58 -16.08 -5.47
C ALA A 136 4.77 -16.45 -6.37
N ILE A 137 5.18 -17.72 -6.38
CA ILE A 137 6.26 -18.20 -7.26
C ILE A 137 5.84 -18.16 -8.73
N ILE A 138 4.61 -18.58 -9.04
CA ILE A 138 4.06 -18.52 -10.40
C ILE A 138 4.07 -17.09 -10.91
N GLU A 139 3.62 -16.13 -10.10
CA GLU A 139 3.58 -14.73 -10.46
C GLU A 139 4.98 -14.13 -10.65
N ALA A 140 5.95 -14.51 -9.82
CA ALA A 140 7.30 -13.94 -9.86
C ALA A 140 8.20 -14.57 -10.95
N LYS A 141 8.06 -15.87 -11.22
CA LYS A 141 9.02 -16.64 -12.03
C LYS A 141 8.38 -17.63 -13.02
N GLY A 142 7.05 -17.79 -12.99
CA GLY A 142 6.33 -18.71 -13.85
C GLY A 142 6.06 -20.09 -13.23
N ALA A 143 5.22 -20.88 -13.91
CA ALA A 143 4.67 -22.13 -13.40
C ALA A 143 5.71 -23.24 -13.18
N ASP A 144 6.77 -23.26 -13.98
CA ASP A 144 7.81 -24.31 -13.92
C ASP A 144 8.52 -24.35 -12.57
N PHE A 145 8.74 -23.18 -11.95
CA PHE A 145 9.38 -23.07 -10.63
C PHE A 145 8.44 -23.45 -9.48
N ALA A 146 7.13 -23.41 -9.70
CA ALA A 146 6.12 -23.77 -8.69
C ALA A 146 5.90 -25.28 -8.58
N ALA A 147 6.20 -26.06 -9.63
CA ALA A 147 6.03 -27.52 -9.64
C ALA A 147 6.80 -28.22 -8.50
N GLY A 148 7.96 -27.68 -8.10
CA GLY A 148 8.76 -28.21 -7.00
C GLY A 148 8.13 -28.02 -5.61
N VAL A 149 7.19 -27.09 -5.45
CA VAL A 149 6.59 -26.76 -4.15
C VAL A 149 5.53 -27.78 -3.73
N SER A 150 4.82 -28.38 -4.69
CA SER A 150 3.69 -29.29 -4.44
C SER A 150 4.08 -30.51 -3.56
N GLY A 151 5.33 -30.97 -3.63
CA GLY A 151 5.85 -32.06 -2.78
C GLY A 151 6.42 -31.64 -1.42
N MET A 152 6.68 -30.35 -1.20
CA MET A 152 7.40 -29.86 -0.01
C MET A 152 6.49 -29.71 1.22
N LYS A 153 7.07 -29.80 2.43
CA LYS A 153 6.39 -29.35 3.64
C LYS A 153 6.26 -27.82 3.62
N LYS A 154 5.29 -27.25 4.34
CA LYS A 154 5.03 -25.80 4.33
C LYS A 154 6.28 -24.96 4.69
N ALA A 155 7.04 -25.38 5.70
CA ALA A 155 8.25 -24.67 6.12
C ALA A 155 9.33 -24.69 5.01
N ASP A 156 9.53 -25.85 4.39
CA ASP A 156 10.48 -26.01 3.29
C ASP A 156 10.03 -25.20 2.05
N ALA A 157 8.72 -25.19 1.76
CA ALA A 157 8.13 -24.37 0.71
C ALA A 157 8.35 -22.87 0.93
N ALA A 158 8.22 -22.40 2.18
CA ALA A 158 8.45 -21.00 2.52
C ALA A 158 9.93 -20.61 2.34
N ALA A 159 10.86 -21.45 2.80
CA ALA A 159 12.29 -21.23 2.62
C ALA A 159 12.70 -21.31 1.13
N TYR A 160 12.07 -22.20 0.35
CA TYR A 160 12.27 -22.27 -1.09
C TYR A 160 11.79 -20.99 -1.79
N ALA A 161 10.58 -20.51 -1.47
CA ALA A 161 10.02 -19.30 -2.04
C ALA A 161 10.87 -18.06 -1.75
N GLU A 162 11.32 -17.90 -0.50
CA GLU A 162 12.24 -16.84 -0.12
C GLU A 162 13.50 -16.83 -1.00
N ARG A 163 14.15 -17.98 -1.17
CA ARG A 163 15.35 -18.07 -2.04
C ARG A 163 15.06 -17.73 -3.49
N GLN A 164 13.87 -18.09 -3.98
CA GLN A 164 13.51 -17.84 -5.37
C GLN A 164 13.14 -16.39 -5.63
N LEU A 165 12.51 -15.73 -4.66
CA LEU A 165 12.01 -14.36 -4.81
C LEU A 165 12.96 -13.31 -4.20
N ALA A 166 14.01 -13.74 -3.50
CA ALA A 166 15.08 -12.87 -3.03
C ALA A 166 15.67 -12.06 -4.20
N GLY A 167 15.71 -10.73 -4.04
CA GLY A 167 16.26 -9.81 -5.02
C GLY A 167 15.45 -9.63 -6.32
N THR A 168 14.28 -10.26 -6.47
CA THR A 168 13.43 -10.06 -7.67
C THR A 168 12.58 -8.79 -7.59
N GLY A 169 12.50 -8.16 -6.41
CA GLY A 169 11.60 -7.02 -6.16
C GLY A 169 10.12 -7.43 -6.11
N TRP A 170 9.81 -8.74 -6.09
CA TRP A 170 8.42 -9.18 -6.00
C TRP A 170 7.81 -8.79 -4.64
N LEU A 171 6.58 -8.27 -4.72
CA LEU A 171 5.80 -7.84 -3.57
C LEU A 171 4.46 -8.56 -3.54
N PRO A 172 3.93 -8.98 -2.37
CA PRO A 172 2.55 -9.46 -2.27
C PRO A 172 1.51 -8.40 -2.66
N ALA A 173 0.39 -8.84 -3.24
CA ALA A 173 -0.69 -7.93 -3.67
C ALA A 173 -1.19 -6.97 -2.56
N LEU A 174 -1.18 -7.39 -1.29
CA LEU A 174 -1.62 -6.57 -0.16
C LEU A 174 -0.70 -5.38 0.17
N VAL A 175 0.56 -5.41 -0.28
CA VAL A 175 1.54 -4.35 -0.03
C VAL A 175 1.94 -3.62 -1.31
N ARG A 176 1.36 -3.97 -2.45
CA ARG A 176 1.55 -3.23 -3.70
C ARG A 176 0.76 -1.93 -3.66
N ILE A 177 1.38 -0.88 -4.19
CA ILE A 177 0.68 0.37 -4.49
C ILE A 177 -0.13 0.13 -5.78
N ALA A 178 -1.40 0.48 -5.76
CA ALA A 178 -2.23 0.38 -6.95
C ALA A 178 -1.62 1.21 -8.10
N PRO A 179 -1.63 0.73 -9.36
CA PRO A 179 -1.12 1.51 -10.48
C PRO A 179 -1.97 2.76 -10.73
N THR A 180 -1.33 3.81 -11.24
CA THR A 180 -2.02 5.02 -11.71
C THR A 180 -2.90 4.71 -12.93
N ALA A 181 -3.84 5.59 -13.24
CA ALA A 181 -4.66 5.47 -14.45
C ALA A 181 -3.82 5.51 -15.74
N GLU A 182 -2.70 6.22 -15.73
CA GLU A 182 -1.74 6.26 -16.85
C GLU A 182 -1.03 4.92 -17.00
N GLN A 183 -0.46 4.38 -15.92
CA GLN A 183 0.18 3.06 -15.92
C GLN A 183 -0.79 1.93 -16.33
N LEU A 184 -2.06 2.00 -15.91
CA LEU A 184 -3.09 1.06 -16.34
C LEU A 184 -3.37 1.16 -17.84
N ARG A 185 -3.41 2.37 -18.40
CA ARG A 185 -3.60 2.57 -19.85
C ARG A 185 -2.41 2.05 -20.66
N GLU A 186 -1.19 2.26 -20.18
CA GLU A 186 0.02 1.73 -20.81
C GLU A 186 0.06 0.20 -20.78
N GLN A 187 -0.27 -0.42 -19.64
CA GLN A 187 -0.36 -1.88 -19.52
C GLN A 187 -1.43 -2.48 -20.42
N MET A 188 -2.57 -1.78 -20.59
CA MET A 188 -3.62 -2.20 -21.51
C MET A 188 -3.25 -2.00 -22.99
N ALA A 189 -2.42 -0.99 -23.30
CA ALA A 189 -1.93 -0.75 -24.66
C ALA A 189 -0.90 -1.80 -25.10
N ASP A 190 -0.04 -2.27 -24.19
CA ASP A 190 0.95 -3.34 -24.43
C ASP A 190 0.29 -4.72 -24.60
N ALA A 191 -0.82 -4.96 -23.89
CA ALA A 191 -1.63 -6.18 -24.04
C ALA A 191 -2.55 -6.19 -25.30
N GLY A 192 -2.66 -5.05 -25.99
CA GLY A 192 -3.61 -4.82 -27.10
C GLY A 192 -3.02 -4.97 -28.51
N GLY A 193 -1.84 -5.57 -28.66
CA GLY A 193 -1.23 -5.85 -29.96
C GLY A 193 -1.97 -6.96 -30.74
N THR A 194 -3.19 -6.70 -31.18
CA THR A 194 -3.85 -7.45 -32.26
C THR A 194 -3.77 -6.61 -33.53
N ASP A 195 -3.27 -7.24 -34.60
CA ASP A 195 -3.02 -6.68 -35.93
C ASP A 195 -4.08 -5.67 -36.41
N PRO A 196 -3.70 -4.49 -36.95
CA PRO A 196 -4.63 -3.48 -37.41
C PRO A 196 -5.28 -3.77 -38.79
N ASP A 197 -5.26 -5.00 -39.29
CA ASP A 197 -5.70 -5.33 -40.67
C ASP A 197 -6.94 -6.25 -40.78
N GLU A 198 -7.68 -6.50 -39.70
CA GLU A 198 -9.01 -7.12 -39.80
C GLU A 198 -10.13 -6.07 -39.65
N CYS A 199 -10.56 -5.50 -40.78
CA CYS A 199 -11.77 -4.70 -40.89
C CYS A 199 -13.02 -5.61 -40.96
N PRO A 200 -13.91 -5.67 -39.95
CA PRO A 200 -15.06 -6.59 -39.95
C PRO A 200 -16.33 -6.01 -40.59
N PHE A 201 -16.22 -4.98 -41.42
CA PHE A 201 -17.38 -4.23 -41.96
C PHE A 201 -17.33 -4.09 -43.47
N ASP A 202 -17.46 -5.20 -44.18
CA ASP A 202 -18.06 -5.21 -45.52
C ASP A 202 -19.59 -5.32 -45.33
N LEU A 203 -20.27 -4.18 -45.29
CA LEU A 203 -21.71 -4.08 -45.44
C LEU A 203 -22.01 -3.36 -46.75
N ASP A 204 -21.92 -4.09 -47.84
CA ASP A 204 -22.62 -3.79 -49.09
C ASP A 204 -23.13 -5.11 -49.68
N ASP A 205 -24.31 -5.54 -49.24
CA ASP A 205 -25.26 -6.15 -50.17
C ASP A 205 -26.68 -5.94 -49.68
N ALA A 206 -27.45 -5.25 -50.51
CA ALA A 206 -28.84 -4.88 -50.28
C ALA A 206 -29.73 -5.89 -50.98
N THR A 207 -30.65 -6.52 -50.25
CA THR A 207 -31.91 -6.98 -50.83
C THR A 207 -33.06 -6.81 -49.84
N GLU A 208 -34.03 -6.00 -50.26
CA GLU A 208 -35.40 -5.88 -49.76
C GLU A 208 -36.05 -7.26 -49.54
N ILE A 209 -37.07 -7.42 -48.68
CA ILE A 209 -38.47 -7.52 -49.12
C ILE A 209 -39.45 -7.57 -47.92
N GLU A 210 -40.51 -6.76 -48.06
CA GLU A 210 -41.92 -6.87 -47.61
C GLU A 210 -42.34 -7.13 -46.15
N ASN A 211 -42.86 -6.06 -45.54
CA ASN A 211 -44.30 -5.82 -45.38
C ASN A 211 -45.17 -6.99 -44.86
N GLN A 212 -45.45 -7.03 -43.54
CA GLN A 212 -46.67 -7.64 -43.00
C GLN A 212 -47.26 -6.82 -41.83
N GLN A 213 -48.31 -6.08 -42.16
CA GLN A 213 -49.58 -5.88 -41.44
C GLN A 213 -49.63 -6.21 -39.93
N PHE A 214 -49.88 -5.18 -39.10
CA PHE A 214 -50.35 -5.33 -37.72
C PHE A 214 -51.86 -5.64 -37.66
N PRO A 215 -52.33 -6.67 -36.93
CA PRO A 215 -53.74 -6.82 -36.62
C PRO A 215 -54.14 -6.13 -35.30
N GLU A 216 -55.11 -5.21 -35.45
CA GLU A 216 -56.31 -4.95 -34.65
C GLU A 216 -56.41 -5.51 -33.21
N ALA A 217 -56.49 -4.61 -32.23
CA ALA A 217 -56.99 -4.89 -30.89
C ALA A 217 -58.40 -4.28 -30.72
N ALA A 218 -59.29 -5.10 -30.16
CA ALA A 218 -60.72 -4.96 -30.13
C ALA A 218 -61.27 -4.02 -29.03
N ALA A 219 -62.51 -3.58 -29.29
CA ALA A 219 -63.64 -3.33 -28.39
C ALA A 219 -63.54 -2.20 -27.34
#